data_AF-A0A0F9TNJ7-F1
#
_entry.id   AF-A0A0F9TNJ7-F1
#
_cell.length_a   1.000
_cell.length_b   1.000
_cell.length_c   1.000
_cell.angle_alpha   90.00
_cell.angle_beta   90.00
_cell.angle_gamma   90.00
#
_symmetry.space_group_name_H-M   'P 1'
#
loop_
_entity.id
_entity.type
_entity.pdbx_description
1 polymer ?
#
loop_
_entity_poly.entity_id
_entity_poly.type
_entity_poly.pdbx_seq_one_letter_code
_entity_poly.pdbx_strand_id
1 'polypeptide(L)'
;MYSYEERLRAVKLYTKLGKRVQATIRELGYPTKNALVGWHREYERLQDLPIQSAPRPHKFSTAQKQVALQHYASHGCCISWTLRALGYPGRTTLTAWVREAFPDTKTVSNAAYGPGDHSDAVKHGYCGRAI
;
A
#
# COMPACT_ATOMS: atom_id res chain seq x y z
N MET A 1 23.86 -7.96 -0.99
CA MET A 1 22.92 -7.46 0.03
C MET A 1 23.73 -7.25 1.30
N TYR A 2 23.78 -6.03 1.85
CA TYR A 2 24.64 -5.74 3.01
C TYR A 2 23.95 -6.16 4.30
N SER A 3 24.71 -6.75 5.22
CA SER A 3 24.23 -7.09 6.56
C SER A 3 23.84 -5.83 7.34
N TYR A 4 23.01 -6.01 8.37
CA TYR A 4 22.60 -4.92 9.25
C TYR A 4 23.81 -4.25 9.92
N GLU A 5 24.74 -5.07 10.41
CA GLU A 5 25.99 -4.64 11.04
C GLU A 5 26.85 -3.78 10.11
N GLU A 6 27.00 -4.18 8.85
CA GLU A 6 27.76 -3.42 7.84
C GLU A 6 27.11 -2.06 7.54
N ARG A 7 25.78 -2.01 7.45
CA ARG A 7 25.01 -0.77 7.25
C ARG A 7 25.20 0.19 8.43
N LEU A 8 25.11 -0.33 9.65
CA LEU A 8 25.26 0.45 10.87
C LEU A 8 26.69 0.97 11.04
N ARG A 9 27.72 0.16 10.75
CA ARG A 9 29.12 0.61 10.74
C ARG A 9 29.34 1.73 9.73
N ALA A 10 28.79 1.60 8.52
CA ALA A 10 28.92 2.61 7.48
C ALA A 10 28.28 3.95 7.87
N VAL A 11 27.08 3.93 8.45
CA VAL A 11 26.40 5.15 8.91
C VAL A 11 27.11 5.82 10.09
N LYS A 12 27.61 5.03 11.06
CA LYS A 12 28.41 5.54 12.18
C LYS A 12 29.68 6.24 11.68
N LEU A 13 30.39 5.60 10.75
CA LEU A 13 31.61 6.18 10.18
C LEU A 13 31.30 7.44 9.35
N TYR A 14 30.24 7.42 8.56
CA TYR A 14 29.79 8.57 7.78
C TYR A 14 29.44 9.78 8.66
N THR A 15 28.82 9.55 9.81
CA THR A 15 28.50 10.60 10.79
C THR A 15 29.78 11.13 11.44
N LYS A 16 30.70 10.25 11.85
CA LYS A 16 32.00 10.61 12.42
C LYS A 16 32.86 11.46 11.47
N LEU A 17 32.82 11.16 10.17
CA LEU A 17 33.56 11.89 9.13
C LEU A 17 32.86 13.17 8.65
N GLY A 18 31.77 13.59 9.30
CA GLY A 18 31.05 14.82 8.95
C GLY A 18 30.34 14.73 7.61
N LYS A 19 29.68 13.60 7.32
CA LYS A 19 28.87 13.37 6.11
C LYS A 19 29.70 13.33 4.80
N ARG A 20 31.00 12.99 4.89
CA ARG A 20 31.90 12.85 3.73
C ARG A 20 31.84 11.46 3.09
N VAL A 21 31.03 11.32 2.05
CA VAL A 21 30.79 10.02 1.37
C VAL A 21 32.08 9.37 0.87
N GLN A 22 32.93 10.12 0.17
CA GLN A 22 34.15 9.57 -0.43
C GLN A 22 35.15 9.07 0.61
N ALA A 23 35.21 9.71 1.78
CA ALA A 23 36.07 9.27 2.87
C ALA A 23 35.57 7.94 3.44
N THR A 24 34.27 7.81 3.68
CA THR A 24 33.66 6.55 4.14
C THR A 24 33.88 5.40 3.16
N ILE A 25 33.75 5.64 1.85
CA ILE A 25 33.96 4.62 0.82
C ILE A 25 35.43 4.19 0.75
N ARG A 26 36.37 5.14 0.86
CA ARG A 26 37.81 4.83 0.88
C ARG A 26 38.21 4.01 2.11
N GLU A 27 37.62 4.28 3.27
CA GLU A 27 37.93 3.56 4.50
C GLU A 27 37.31 2.16 4.56
N LEU A 28 36.08 1.99 4.09
CA LEU A 28 35.37 0.71 4.20
C LEU A 28 35.50 -0.18 2.95
N GLY A 29 35.79 0.39 1.77
CA GLY A 29 35.85 -0.33 0.49
C GLY A 29 34.48 -0.74 -0.08
N TYR A 30 33.43 -0.53 0.69
CA TYR A 30 32.00 -0.56 0.38
C TYR A 30 31.39 0.59 1.21
N PRO A 31 30.12 1.03 1.11
CA PRO A 31 29.05 0.79 0.15
C PRO A 31 29.07 1.78 -1.03
N THR A 32 28.04 1.79 -1.88
CA THR A 32 27.87 2.83 -2.91
C THR A 32 27.37 4.15 -2.32
N LYS A 33 27.65 5.29 -2.99
CA LYS A 33 27.19 6.63 -2.58
C LYS A 33 25.69 6.66 -2.26
N ASN A 34 24.88 6.05 -3.12
CA ASN A 34 23.41 6.08 -2.99
C ASN A 34 22.94 5.23 -1.81
N ALA A 35 23.57 4.09 -1.56
CA ALA A 35 23.27 3.24 -0.41
C ALA A 35 23.57 3.96 0.91
N LEU A 36 24.74 4.62 1.01
CA LEU A 36 25.13 5.34 2.22
C LEU A 36 24.19 6.50 2.54
N VAL A 37 23.80 7.28 1.52
CA VAL A 37 22.83 8.38 1.68
C VAL A 37 21.45 7.85 2.06
N GLY A 38 21.01 6.73 1.49
CA GLY A 38 19.76 6.07 1.85
C GLY A 38 19.74 5.62 3.31
N TRP A 39 20.78 4.89 3.74
CA TRP A 39 20.91 4.40 5.11
C TRP A 39 20.98 5.53 6.13
N HIS A 40 21.72 6.60 5.84
CA HIS A 40 21.79 7.74 6.74
C HIS A 40 20.43 8.47 6.87
N ARG A 41 19.67 8.60 5.78
CA ARG A 41 18.31 9.17 5.83
C ARG A 41 17.34 8.30 6.63
N GLU A 42 17.42 6.98 6.48
CA GLU A 42 16.62 6.04 7.25
C GLU A 42 16.99 6.11 8.74
N TYR A 43 18.28 6.21 9.06
CA TYR A 43 18.81 6.38 10.41
C TYR A 43 18.34 7.69 11.07
N GLU A 44 18.37 8.83 10.36
CA GLU A 44 17.85 10.11 10.87
C GLU A 44 16.33 10.06 11.13
N ARG A 45 15.56 9.30 10.34
CA ARG A 45 14.09 9.24 10.47
C ARG A 45 13.61 8.36 11.63
N LEU A 46 14.33 7.28 11.94
CA LEU A 46 13.87 6.24 12.85
C LEU A 46 14.71 6.15 14.14
N GLN A 47 15.79 6.93 14.27
CA GLN A 47 16.86 6.76 15.27
C GLN A 47 17.53 5.37 15.28
N ASP A 48 17.13 4.49 14.36
CA ASP A 48 17.71 3.18 14.13
C ASP A 48 17.56 2.78 12.65
N LEU A 49 18.44 1.90 12.16
CA LEU A 49 18.37 1.42 10.78
C LEU A 49 17.32 0.29 10.71
N PRO A 50 16.23 0.44 9.95
CA PRO A 50 15.31 -0.67 9.79
C PRO A 50 16.02 -1.80 9.03
N ILE A 51 15.86 -3.04 9.52
CA ILE A 51 16.47 -4.24 8.92
C ILE A 51 16.05 -4.39 7.45
N GLN A 52 14.87 -3.86 7.10
CA GLN A 52 14.28 -3.86 5.77
C GLN A 52 13.93 -2.43 5.33
N SER A 53 13.96 -2.17 4.02
CA SER A 53 13.54 -0.87 3.47
C SER A 53 12.11 -0.55 3.89
N ALA A 54 11.87 0.70 4.30
CA ALA A 54 10.55 1.12 4.75
C ALA A 54 9.48 0.81 3.67
N PRO A 55 8.31 0.28 4.04
CA PRO A 55 7.20 0.08 3.09
C PRO A 55 6.89 1.39 2.37
N ARG A 56 6.70 1.33 1.04
CA ARG A 56 6.24 2.50 0.30
C ARG A 56 4.93 3.00 0.90
N PRO A 57 4.73 4.32 1.03
CA PRO A 57 3.47 4.85 1.52
C PRO A 57 2.34 4.30 0.67
N HIS A 58 1.30 3.78 1.33
CA HIS A 58 0.13 3.25 0.65
C HIS A 58 -0.50 4.36 -0.19
N LYS A 59 -0.83 4.04 -1.45
CA LYS A 59 -1.39 5.00 -2.42
C LYS A 59 -2.71 5.63 -1.94
N PHE A 60 -3.40 4.97 -1.02
CA PHE A 60 -4.65 5.42 -0.43
C PHE A 60 -4.56 5.30 1.09
N SER A 61 -5.13 6.28 1.79
CA SER A 61 -5.23 6.24 3.24
C SER A 61 -6.24 5.18 3.70
N THR A 62 -6.09 4.68 4.92
CA THR A 62 -7.07 3.76 5.53
C THR A 62 -8.46 4.40 5.60
N ALA A 63 -8.53 5.71 5.86
CA ALA A 63 -9.79 6.46 5.85
C ALA A 63 -10.48 6.43 4.46
N GLN A 64 -9.72 6.65 3.38
CA GLN A 64 -10.23 6.54 2.01
C GLN A 64 -10.73 5.13 1.68
N LYS A 65 -10.02 4.09 2.14
CA LYS A 65 -10.48 2.70 2.02
C LYS A 65 -11.82 2.49 2.72
N GLN A 66 -11.95 2.99 3.95
CA GLN A 66 -13.17 2.81 4.75
C GLN A 66 -14.38 3.52 4.14
N VAL A 67 -14.22 4.76 3.66
CA VAL A 67 -15.28 5.50 2.97
C VAL A 67 -15.75 4.76 1.73
N ALA A 68 -14.83 4.19 0.94
CA ALA A 68 -15.17 3.43 -0.25
C ALA A 68 -15.96 2.14 0.08
N LEU A 69 -15.56 1.43 1.13
CA LEU A 69 -16.24 0.22 1.60
C LEU A 69 -17.63 0.52 2.17
N GLN A 70 -17.75 1.60 2.96
CA GLN A 70 -19.03 2.03 3.51
C GLN A 70 -20.00 2.42 2.39
N HIS A 71 -19.55 3.23 1.44
CA HIS A 71 -20.36 3.64 0.31
C HIS A 71 -20.83 2.45 -0.53
N TYR A 72 -19.95 1.47 -0.74
CA TYR A 72 -20.28 0.20 -1.41
C TYR A 72 -21.37 -0.58 -0.67
N ALA A 73 -21.25 -0.73 0.66
CA ALA A 73 -22.20 -1.47 1.48
C ALA A 73 -23.57 -0.76 1.57
N SER A 74 -23.59 0.57 1.69
CA SER A 74 -24.82 1.36 1.83
C SER A 74 -25.66 1.42 0.55
N HIS A 75 -25.07 1.21 -0.63
CA HIS A 75 -25.73 1.46 -1.91
C HIS A 75 -25.75 0.23 -2.84
N GLY A 76 -26.09 -0.92 -2.25
CA GLY A 76 -26.44 -2.13 -3.01
C GLY A 76 -25.25 -2.85 -3.64
N CYS A 77 -24.06 -2.74 -3.06
CA CYS A 77 -22.88 -3.53 -3.44
C CYS A 77 -22.45 -3.35 -4.92
N CYS A 78 -22.62 -2.14 -5.46
CA CYS A 78 -22.25 -1.86 -6.85
C CYS A 78 -20.90 -1.15 -6.96
N ILE A 79 -19.89 -1.88 -7.46
CA ILE A 79 -18.53 -1.35 -7.71
C ILE A 79 -18.59 -0.18 -8.70
N SER A 80 -19.28 -0.33 -9.83
CA SER A 80 -19.35 0.72 -10.86
C SER A 80 -19.98 2.02 -10.34
N TRP A 81 -20.98 1.92 -9.47
CA TRP A 81 -21.64 3.08 -8.89
C TRP A 81 -20.76 3.77 -7.85
N THR A 82 -20.08 2.99 -7.00
CA THR A 82 -19.10 3.51 -6.03
C THR A 82 -17.94 4.24 -6.71
N LEU A 83 -17.45 3.71 -7.83
CA LEU A 83 -16.40 4.36 -8.64
C LEU A 83 -16.87 5.69 -9.24
N ARG A 84 -18.12 5.75 -9.74
CA ARG A 84 -18.68 6.99 -10.29
C ARG A 84 -18.90 8.06 -9.21
N ALA A 85 -19.31 7.65 -8.01
CA ALA A 85 -19.58 8.56 -6.92
C ALA A 85 -18.29 9.11 -6.27
N LEU A 86 -17.27 8.26 -6.07
CA LEU A 86 -16.05 8.65 -5.37
C LEU A 86 -14.92 9.09 -6.31
N GLY A 87 -14.91 8.66 -7.58
CA GLY A 87 -13.85 8.95 -8.54
C GLY A 87 -12.51 8.26 -8.25
N TYR A 88 -12.41 7.54 -7.13
CA TYR A 88 -11.29 6.70 -6.70
C TYR A 88 -11.84 5.54 -5.82
N PRO A 89 -11.08 4.47 -5.55
CA PRO A 89 -9.84 4.04 -6.21
C PRO A 89 -10.15 3.44 -7.60
N GLY A 90 -9.18 2.80 -8.27
CA GLY A 90 -9.46 2.06 -9.50
C GLY A 90 -10.32 0.81 -9.25
N ARG A 91 -10.97 0.29 -10.31
CA ARG A 91 -11.87 -0.89 -10.22
C ARG A 91 -11.20 -2.10 -9.57
N THR A 92 -9.97 -2.41 -9.95
CA THR A 92 -9.20 -3.55 -9.39
C THR A 92 -8.92 -3.39 -7.90
N THR A 93 -8.54 -2.18 -7.49
CA THR A 93 -8.28 -1.85 -6.08
C THR A 93 -9.55 -1.95 -5.24
N LEU A 94 -10.68 -1.41 -5.73
CA LEU A 94 -11.94 -1.50 -4.99
C LEU A 94 -12.42 -2.95 -4.85
N THR A 95 -12.30 -3.76 -5.92
CA THR A 95 -12.63 -5.20 -5.86
C THR A 95 -11.78 -5.93 -4.83
N ALA A 96 -10.47 -5.64 -4.77
CA ALA A 96 -9.59 -6.25 -3.77
C ALA A 96 -10.02 -5.88 -2.35
N TRP A 97 -10.32 -4.60 -2.09
CA TRP A 97 -10.80 -4.16 -0.79
C TRP A 97 -12.14 -4.81 -0.39
N VAL A 98 -13.07 -4.95 -1.33
CA VAL A 98 -14.35 -5.63 -1.09
C VAL A 98 -14.14 -7.11 -0.76
N ARG A 99 -13.25 -7.80 -1.48
CA ARG A 99 -12.91 -9.21 -1.18
C ARG A 99 -12.26 -9.38 0.19
N GLU A 100 -11.39 -8.45 0.58
CA GLU A 100 -10.78 -8.45 1.91
C GLU A 100 -11.80 -8.16 3.02
N ALA A 101 -12.73 -7.21 2.80
CA ALA A 101 -13.67 -6.76 3.81
C ALA A 101 -14.94 -7.63 3.91
N PHE A 102 -15.33 -8.27 2.82
CA PHE A 102 -16.56 -9.07 2.70
C PHE A 102 -16.27 -10.43 2.06
N PRO A 103 -15.59 -11.35 2.77
CA PRO A 103 -15.23 -12.67 2.24
C PRO A 103 -16.44 -13.52 1.83
N ASP A 104 -17.61 -13.26 2.43
CA ASP A 104 -18.86 -13.97 2.13
C ASP A 104 -19.62 -13.42 0.91
N THR A 105 -19.16 -12.30 0.34
CA THR A 105 -19.71 -11.83 -0.94
C THR A 105 -19.15 -12.71 -2.04
N LYS A 106 -19.85 -13.81 -2.34
CA LYS A 106 -19.59 -14.61 -3.54
C LYS A 106 -19.54 -13.65 -4.71
N THR A 107 -18.33 -13.38 -5.23
CA THR A 107 -18.19 -12.68 -6.49
C THR A 107 -18.94 -13.50 -7.51
N VAL A 108 -20.13 -13.04 -7.88
CA VAL A 108 -20.76 -13.49 -9.12
C VAL A 108 -19.79 -13.03 -10.19
N SER A 109 -18.94 -13.97 -10.63
CA SER A 109 -18.17 -13.79 -11.84
C SER A 109 -19.18 -13.46 -12.92
N ASN A 110 -19.06 -12.26 -13.52
CA ASN A 110 -19.78 -11.92 -14.75
C ASN A 110 -19.21 -12.74 -15.92
N ALA A 111 -19.23 -14.08 -15.80
CA ALA A 111 -18.92 -15.02 -16.87
C ALA A 111 -20.15 -15.36 -17.72
N ALA A 112 -21.32 -14.80 -17.40
CA ALA A 112 -22.53 -14.95 -18.19
C ALA A 112 -23.14 -13.58 -18.49
N TYR A 113 -22.60 -12.89 -19.51
CA TYR A 113 -23.38 -11.86 -20.21
C TYR A 113 -24.03 -12.51 -21.42
N GLY A 114 -25.25 -13.03 -21.23
CA GLY A 114 -26.26 -13.03 -22.27
C GLY A 114 -26.96 -11.66 -22.28
N PRO A 115 -27.48 -11.19 -23.43
CA PRO A 115 -28.18 -9.91 -23.48
C PRO A 115 -29.58 -10.10 -22.88
N GLY A 116 -29.93 -9.37 -21.83
CA GLY A 116 -31.26 -9.51 -21.25
C GLY A 116 -31.52 -8.62 -20.04
N ASP A 117 -32.25 -7.54 -20.30
CA ASP A 117 -33.18 -6.84 -19.43
C ASP A 117 -32.68 -6.05 -18.21
N HIS A 118 -32.79 -4.73 -18.36
CA HIS A 118 -32.81 -3.76 -17.27
C HIS A 118 -34.05 -3.99 -16.40
N SER A 119 -33.88 -4.75 -15.32
CA SER A 119 -34.83 -4.77 -14.20
C SER A 119 -34.19 -4.09 -13.00
N ASP A 120 -34.67 -2.89 -12.66
CA ASP A 120 -34.23 -2.06 -11.52
C ASP A 120 -34.70 -2.58 -10.15
N ALA A 121 -35.28 -3.77 -10.09
CA ALA A 121 -35.69 -4.41 -8.86
C ALA A 121 -34.77 -5.60 -8.56
N VAL A 122 -34.40 -5.77 -7.29
CA VAL A 122 -33.56 -6.86 -6.73
C VAL A 122 -32.05 -6.57 -6.70
N LYS A 123 -31.63 -5.59 -5.88
CA LYS A 123 -30.27 -5.57 -5.28
C LYS A 123 -30.26 -5.28 -3.78
N HIS A 124 -31.38 -5.46 -3.09
CA HIS A 124 -31.49 -5.20 -1.65
C HIS A 124 -31.08 -6.39 -0.75
N GLY A 125 -30.55 -7.48 -1.31
CA GLY A 125 -30.52 -8.76 -0.60
C GLY A 125 -29.17 -9.32 -0.12
N TYR A 126 -28.02 -8.67 -0.33
CA TYR A 126 -26.73 -9.38 -0.14
C TYR A 126 -25.55 -8.53 0.38
N CYS A 127 -25.79 -7.57 1.27
CA CYS A 127 -24.69 -7.09 2.13
C CYS A 127 -24.93 -7.61 3.54
N GLY A 128 -24.37 -8.78 3.83
CA GLY A 128 -24.33 -9.34 5.18
C GLY A 128 -23.75 -8.31 6.13
N ARG A 129 -24.50 -8.00 7.18
CA ARG A 129 -24.17 -7.05 8.23
C ARG A 129 -22.98 -7.59 9.04
N ALA A 130 -21.81 -6.99 8.86
CA ALA A 130 -20.71 -7.06 9.83
C ALA A 130 -20.19 -5.64 10.00
N ILE A 131 -20.49 -5.06 11.16
CA ILE A 131 -19.96 -3.77 11.65
C ILE A 131 -18.74 -4.11 12.52
#